data_AF-I4EFM0-F1
#
_entry.id   AF-I4EFM0-F1
#
_cell.length_a   1.000
_cell.length_b   1.000
_cell.length_c   1.000
_cell.angle_alpha   90.00
_cell.angle_beta   90.00
_cell.angle_gamma   90.00
#
_symmetry.space_group_name_H-M   'P 1'
#
loop_
_entity.id
_entity.type
_entity.pdbx_description
1 polymer ?
#
loop_
_entity_poly.entity_id
_entity_poly.type
_entity_poly.pdbx_seq_one_letter_code
_entity_poly.pdbx_strand_id
1 'polypeptide(L)'
;MARTHEGGLTLSPSSALFCQRQKILKRTVDYVLDPEKEYKALGGTAYHKVLETGDQNSELFLQMPFVYPDETTVWMRCRIDHYDETWERVTDYKTLDEFMSYDPVTKKRTRTKLPREKDEIQVQLYVLVLRYNGRPVSRAQIAYLKRGGDPARQTVPVPIWDEEEIYLTAYELGKPMAEYLRSGTLPPAFAKDSPEYKRQCTYCPVFDACRELAANGE
;
A
#
# COMPACT_ATOMS: atom_id res chain seq x y z
N MET A 1 -6.14 29.57 5.93
CA MET A 1 -5.40 29.44 4.65
C MET A 1 -4.67 28.11 4.67
N ALA A 2 -5.23 27.10 4.02
CA ALA A 2 -4.63 25.77 3.96
C ALA A 2 -3.35 25.85 3.12
N ARG A 3 -2.22 25.46 3.73
CA ARG A 3 -0.95 25.31 3.02
C ARG A 3 -1.14 24.19 2.00
N THR A 4 -1.14 24.55 0.72
CA THR A 4 -1.02 23.60 -0.39
C THR A 4 0.38 22.98 -0.32
N HIS A 5 0.52 21.88 0.42
CA HIS A 5 1.72 21.06 0.35
C HIS A 5 1.89 20.57 -1.10
N GLU A 6 3.02 20.90 -1.73
CA GLU A 6 3.39 20.56 -3.11
C GLU A 6 3.58 19.04 -3.38
N GLY A 7 2.90 18.19 -2.61
CA GLY A 7 2.85 16.75 -2.79
C GLY A 7 1.48 16.22 -2.38
N GLY A 8 0.43 16.77 -3.00
CA GLY A 8 -1.00 16.53 -2.70
C GLY A 8 -1.41 15.08 -2.44
N LEU A 9 -2.64 14.87 -1.95
CA LEU A 9 -3.11 13.54 -1.58
C LEU A 9 -2.97 12.54 -2.72
N THR A 10 -2.27 11.44 -2.45
CA THR A 10 -1.96 10.43 -3.45
C THR A 10 -2.34 9.03 -2.98
N LEU A 11 -2.91 8.24 -3.87
CA LEU A 11 -3.06 6.80 -3.69
C LEU A 11 -1.68 6.14 -3.86
N SER A 12 -1.21 5.46 -2.81
CA SER A 12 -0.01 4.63 -2.89
C SER A 12 -0.42 3.16 -2.77
N PRO A 13 -0.06 2.29 -3.75
CA PRO A 13 -0.43 0.87 -3.73
C PRO A 13 -0.03 0.14 -2.46
N SER A 14 1.16 0.40 -1.92
CA SER A 14 1.66 -0.25 -0.69
C SER A 14 0.85 0.08 0.56
N SER A 15 0.05 1.14 0.49
CA SER A 15 -0.87 1.56 1.54
C SER A 15 -2.33 1.45 1.11
N ALA A 16 -2.65 0.89 -0.06
CA ALA A 16 -3.99 0.93 -0.66
C ALA A 16 -5.11 0.56 0.33
N LEU A 17 -4.93 -0.53 1.07
CA LEU A 17 -5.91 -1.04 2.04
C LEU A 17 -5.75 -0.52 3.47
N PHE A 18 -4.87 0.45 3.70
CA PHE A 18 -4.74 1.08 5.01
C PHE A 18 -5.84 2.13 5.21
N CYS A 19 -6.04 2.51 6.48
CA CYS A 19 -6.99 3.52 6.91
C CYS A 19 -6.89 4.80 6.06
N GLN A 20 -7.95 5.11 5.33
CA GLN A 20 -7.98 6.28 4.43
C GLN A 20 -7.88 7.59 5.22
N ARG A 21 -8.55 7.65 6.38
CA ARG A 21 -8.44 8.77 7.32
C ARG A 21 -6.99 9.01 7.76
N GLN A 22 -6.25 7.94 8.10
CA GLN A 22 -4.83 8.03 8.43
C GLN A 22 -4.00 8.62 7.27
N LYS A 23 -4.25 8.19 6.03
CA LYS A 23 -3.50 8.69 4.86
C LYS A 23 -3.67 10.20 4.68
N ILE A 24 -4.90 10.68 4.87
CA ILE A 24 -5.20 12.12 4.78
C ILE A 24 -4.53 12.86 5.94
N LEU A 25 -4.74 12.41 7.17
CA LEU A 25 -4.19 13.06 8.37
C LEU A 25 -2.66 13.13 8.36
N LYS A 26 -1.96 12.10 7.87
CA LYS A 26 -0.49 12.14 7.71
C LYS A 26 0.01 13.24 6.76
N ARG A 27 -0.88 13.90 6.01
CA ARG A 27 -0.55 15.01 5.09
C ARG A 27 -1.09 16.36 5.57
N THR A 28 -2.03 16.36 6.50
CA THR A 28 -2.79 17.56 6.87
C THR A 28 -2.62 17.96 8.33
N VAL A 29 -2.10 17.07 9.17
CA VAL A 29 -1.78 17.37 10.57
C VAL A 29 -0.31 17.07 10.87
N ASP A 30 0.24 17.81 11.83
CA ASP A 30 1.54 17.49 12.40
C ASP A 30 1.42 16.24 13.29
N TYR A 31 2.39 15.35 13.20
CA TYR A 31 2.47 14.16 14.03
C TYR A 31 3.91 13.74 14.27
N VAL A 32 4.15 13.08 15.40
CA VAL A 32 5.49 12.58 15.76
C VAL A 32 5.60 11.12 15.35
N LEU A 33 6.64 10.80 14.59
CA LEU A 33 7.01 9.42 14.30
C LEU A 33 7.73 8.81 15.49
N ASP A 34 7.35 7.60 15.87
CA ASP A 34 8.03 6.81 16.89
C ASP A 34 9.04 5.88 16.20
N PRO A 35 10.36 6.12 16.33
CA PRO A 35 11.38 5.35 15.63
C PRO A 35 11.35 3.85 15.97
N GLU A 36 10.97 3.48 17.20
CA GLU A 36 10.91 2.07 17.62
C GLU A 36 9.82 1.32 16.84
N LYS A 37 8.72 2.00 16.51
CA LYS A 37 7.62 1.44 15.73
C LYS A 37 7.93 1.38 14.22
N GLU A 38 8.86 2.20 13.74
CA GLU A 38 9.24 2.30 12.32
C GLU A 38 10.45 1.42 11.94
N TYR A 39 11.16 0.82 12.90
CA TYR A 39 12.34 -0.02 12.63
C TYR A 39 12.05 -1.16 11.63
N LYS A 40 10.84 -1.74 11.66
CA LYS A 40 10.44 -2.80 10.71
C LYS A 40 10.34 -2.30 9.26
N ALA A 41 9.99 -1.03 9.05
CA ALA A 41 9.93 -0.40 7.74
C ALA A 41 11.34 -0.07 7.22
N LEU A 42 12.23 0.38 8.10
CA LEU A 42 13.65 0.57 7.80
C LEU A 42 14.31 -0.75 7.37
N GLY A 43 14.06 -1.84 8.10
CA GLY A 43 14.56 -3.16 7.75
C GLY A 43 14.11 -3.62 6.36
N GLY A 44 12.82 -3.44 6.03
CA GLY A 44 12.30 -3.75 4.69
C GLY A 44 13.00 -2.97 3.58
N THR A 45 13.21 -1.68 3.79
CA THR A 45 13.90 -0.79 2.82
C THR A 45 15.34 -1.24 2.59
N ALA A 46 16.07 -1.63 3.64
CA ALA A 46 17.43 -2.14 3.51
C ALA A 46 17.48 -3.44 2.70
N TYR A 47 16.52 -4.35 2.89
CA TYR A 47 16.42 -5.57 2.09
C TYR A 47 16.17 -5.28 0.60
N HIS A 48 15.28 -4.33 0.28
CA HIS A 48 14.99 -3.98 -1.12
C HIS A 48 16.26 -3.46 -1.82
N LYS A 49 16.99 -2.54 -1.18
CA LYS A 49 18.26 -2.02 -1.71
C LYS A 49 19.31 -3.08 -2.00
N VAL A 50 19.43 -4.10 -1.13
CA VAL A 50 20.40 -5.19 -1.34
C VAL A 50 20.01 -6.05 -2.54
N LEU A 51 18.71 -6.32 -2.73
CA LEU A 51 18.22 -7.09 -3.88
C LEU A 51 18.41 -6.32 -5.19
N GLU A 52 18.24 -5.00 -5.15
CA GLU A 52 18.46 -4.11 -6.30
C GLU A 52 19.94 -4.02 -6.68
N THR A 53 20.89 -4.05 -5.74
CA THR A 53 22.32 -3.97 -6.08
C THR A 53 22.89 -5.15 -6.86
N GLY A 54 22.20 -6.29 -6.89
CA GLY A 54 22.67 -7.49 -7.61
C GLY A 54 22.18 -7.61 -9.06
N ASP A 55 21.28 -6.73 -9.46
CA ASP A 55 20.47 -6.82 -10.67
C ASP A 55 20.51 -5.41 -11.31
N GLN A 56 20.62 -5.26 -12.63
CA GLN A 56 20.75 -3.93 -13.28
C GLN A 56 19.44 -3.09 -13.24
N ASN A 57 18.74 -3.12 -12.11
CA ASN A 57 17.32 -2.84 -12.00
C ASN A 57 17.11 -1.63 -11.08
N SER A 58 16.66 -0.52 -11.66
CA SER A 58 16.27 0.68 -10.94
C SER A 58 14.81 0.60 -10.50
N GLU A 59 14.49 0.94 -9.24
CA GLU A 59 13.12 1.25 -8.80
C GLU A 59 12.46 2.21 -9.80
N LEU A 60 11.27 1.87 -10.30
CA LEU A 60 10.53 2.76 -11.20
C LEU A 60 9.57 3.63 -10.40
N PHE A 61 9.71 4.95 -10.57
CA PHE A 61 8.79 5.95 -10.04
C PHE A 61 7.82 6.36 -11.13
N LEU A 62 6.57 5.90 -11.01
CA LEU A 62 5.52 6.16 -11.99
C LEU A 62 4.29 6.74 -11.32
N GLN A 63 3.49 7.46 -12.10
CA GLN A 63 2.26 8.08 -11.63
C GLN A 63 1.15 7.98 -12.67
N MET A 64 -0.10 8.01 -12.19
CA MET A 64 -1.30 7.99 -13.01
C MET A 64 -2.39 8.83 -12.34
N PRO A 65 -3.04 9.76 -13.04
CA PRO A 65 -4.15 10.54 -12.50
C PRO A 65 -5.47 9.76 -12.57
N PHE A 66 -6.33 9.95 -11.56
CA PHE A 66 -7.75 9.58 -11.57
C PHE A 66 -8.57 10.85 -11.48
N VAL A 67 -9.37 11.11 -12.52
CA VAL A 67 -10.28 12.26 -12.59
C VAL A 67 -11.68 11.79 -12.23
N TYR A 68 -12.28 12.43 -11.22
CA TYR A 68 -13.63 12.15 -10.74
C TYR A 68 -14.65 13.06 -11.46
N PRO A 69 -15.97 12.74 -11.43
CA PRO A 69 -17.01 13.49 -12.14
C PRO A 69 -17.09 14.99 -11.84
N ASP A 70 -16.58 15.41 -10.69
CA ASP A 70 -16.49 16.80 -10.22
C ASP A 70 -15.15 17.48 -10.59
N GLU A 71 -14.39 16.89 -11.50
CA GLU A 71 -13.04 17.31 -11.93
C GLU A 71 -11.96 17.21 -10.84
N THR A 72 -12.29 16.70 -9.65
CA THR A 72 -11.30 16.40 -8.61
C THR A 72 -10.33 15.35 -9.14
N THR A 73 -9.04 15.58 -8.95
CA THR A 73 -7.98 14.66 -9.40
C THR A 73 -7.24 14.06 -8.20
N VAL A 74 -7.19 12.73 -8.13
CA VAL A 74 -6.34 11.97 -7.20
C VAL A 74 -5.23 11.30 -7.99
N TRP A 75 -3.99 11.53 -7.60
CA TRP A 75 -2.84 10.87 -8.24
C TRP A 75 -2.53 9.54 -7.57
N MET A 76 -2.42 8.48 -8.34
CA MET A 76 -1.73 7.28 -7.90
C MET A 76 -0.24 7.44 -8.15
N ARG A 77 0.58 7.24 -7.11
CA ARG A 77 2.05 7.28 -7.19
C ARG A 77 2.60 5.94 -6.75
N CYS A 78 3.39 5.32 -7.63
CA CYS A 78 3.93 3.99 -7.43
C CYS A 78 5.45 4.06 -7.40
N ARG A 79 6.02 3.31 -6.46
CA ARG A 79 7.42 2.90 -6.48
C ARG A 79 7.43 1.40 -6.72
N ILE A 80 7.74 1.02 -7.94
CA ILE A 80 7.72 -0.38 -8.37
C ILE A 80 9.11 -0.95 -8.08
N ASP A 81 9.14 -1.98 -7.24
CA ASP A 81 10.38 -2.62 -6.82
C ASP A 81 11.19 -3.15 -8.01
N HIS A 82 10.53 -3.89 -8.91
CA HIS A 82 11.18 -4.41 -10.11
C HIS A 82 10.20 -4.59 -11.28
N TYR A 83 10.62 -4.13 -12.46
CA TYR A 83 9.94 -4.38 -13.72
C TYR A 83 10.96 -4.81 -14.77
N ASP A 84 10.65 -5.93 -15.41
CA ASP A 84 11.47 -6.57 -16.43
C ASP A 84 10.83 -6.33 -17.80
N GLU A 85 11.44 -5.47 -18.61
CA GLU A 85 10.92 -5.12 -19.94
C GLU A 85 10.95 -6.30 -20.92
N THR A 86 11.97 -7.15 -20.83
CA THR A 86 12.12 -8.29 -21.76
C THR A 86 11.04 -9.33 -21.52
N TRP A 87 10.68 -9.53 -20.25
CA TRP A 87 9.67 -10.50 -19.85
C TRP A 87 8.30 -9.89 -19.56
N GLU A 88 8.15 -8.58 -19.76
CA GLU A 88 6.96 -7.78 -19.43
C GLU A 88 6.40 -8.13 -18.05
N ARG A 89 7.30 -8.21 -17.06
CA ARG A 89 7.02 -8.79 -15.76
C ARG A 89 7.25 -7.80 -14.63
N VAL A 90 6.23 -7.58 -13.81
CA VAL A 90 6.37 -6.89 -12.53
C VAL A 90 6.66 -7.87 -11.40
N THR A 91 7.63 -7.53 -10.54
CA THR A 91 7.94 -8.27 -9.31
C THR A 91 7.91 -7.31 -8.14
N ASP A 92 7.08 -7.63 -7.15
CA ASP A 92 7.04 -6.94 -5.86
C ASP A 92 7.76 -7.79 -4.80
N TYR A 93 8.65 -7.18 -4.03
CA TYR A 93 9.38 -7.84 -2.96
C TYR A 93 8.66 -7.63 -1.63
N LYS A 94 8.51 -8.72 -0.88
CA LYS A 94 7.86 -8.70 0.42
C LYS A 94 8.68 -9.47 1.42
N THR A 95 8.87 -8.89 2.59
CA THR A 95 9.49 -9.58 3.70
C THR A 95 8.43 -10.12 4.67
N LEU A 96 8.60 -11.36 5.12
CA LEU A 96 7.78 -12.02 6.14
C LEU A 96 8.67 -12.44 7.31
N ASP A 97 8.12 -12.46 8.52
CA ASP A 97 8.82 -13.02 9.67
C ASP A 97 8.87 -14.57 9.56
N GLU A 98 7.81 -15.17 9.03
CA GLU A 98 7.71 -16.62 8.78
C GLU A 98 6.69 -16.97 7.68
N PHE A 99 6.83 -18.17 7.10
CA PHE A 99 5.89 -18.75 6.13
C PHE A 99 4.78 -19.59 6.78
N MET A 100 4.73 -19.59 8.11
CA MET A 100 3.74 -20.31 8.90
C MET A 100 2.90 -19.29 9.66
N SER A 101 1.59 -19.47 9.73
CA SER A 101 0.68 -18.65 10.53
C SER A 101 -0.08 -19.52 11.51
N TYR A 102 -0.40 -18.97 12.68
CA TYR A 102 -1.30 -19.64 13.62
C TYR A 102 -2.74 -19.47 13.14
N ASP A 103 -3.44 -20.57 12.90
CA ASP A 103 -4.87 -20.59 12.63
C ASP A 103 -5.63 -20.61 13.97
N PRO A 104 -6.35 -19.53 14.34
CA PRO A 104 -7.07 -19.47 15.61
C PRO A 104 -8.25 -20.43 15.71
N VAL A 105 -8.80 -20.86 14.56
CA VAL A 105 -9.95 -21.78 14.51
C VAL A 105 -9.48 -23.21 14.76
N THR A 106 -8.47 -23.66 14.02
CA THR A 106 -7.95 -25.03 14.15
C THR A 106 -6.90 -25.18 15.25
N LYS A 107 -6.44 -24.07 15.84
CA LYS A 107 -5.37 -23.98 16.85
C LYS A 107 -4.04 -24.59 16.39
N LYS A 108 -3.82 -24.67 15.08
CA LYS A 108 -2.62 -25.27 14.46
C LYS A 108 -1.81 -24.23 13.71
N ARG A 109 -0.51 -24.48 13.59
CA ARG A 109 0.34 -23.74 12.66
C ARG A 109 0.09 -24.28 11.26
N THR A 110 -0.40 -23.42 10.38
CA THR A 110 -0.64 -23.74 8.97
C THR A 110 0.28 -22.91 8.10
N ARG A 111 0.49 -23.34 6.85
CA ARG A 111 1.25 -22.54 5.89
C ARG A 111 0.47 -21.24 5.64
N THR A 112 1.15 -20.11 5.73
CA THR A 112 0.55 -18.82 5.43
C THR A 112 0.00 -18.83 4.01
N LYS A 113 -1.27 -18.45 3.85
CA LYS A 113 -1.88 -18.30 2.52
C LYS A 113 -1.18 -17.15 1.80
N LEU A 114 -0.55 -17.47 0.67
CA LEU A 114 0.10 -16.52 -0.22
C LEU A 114 -0.52 -16.64 -1.63
N PRO A 115 -0.65 -15.53 -2.39
CA PRO A 115 -0.30 -14.17 -1.98
C PRO A 115 -1.26 -13.64 -0.90
N ARG A 116 -0.80 -12.67 -0.09
CA ARG A 116 -1.71 -11.93 0.80
C ARG A 116 -2.54 -11.00 -0.07
N GLU A 117 -3.85 -10.92 0.18
CA GLU A 117 -4.80 -10.09 -0.58
C GLU A 117 -4.31 -8.64 -0.79
N LYS A 118 -3.78 -8.02 0.26
CA LYS A 118 -3.21 -6.66 0.19
C LYS A 118 -2.01 -6.54 -0.77
N ASP A 119 -1.19 -7.58 -0.86
CA ASP A 119 0.00 -7.59 -1.70
C ASP A 119 -0.41 -7.89 -3.16
N GLU A 120 -1.43 -8.73 -3.36
CA GLU A 120 -2.06 -8.96 -4.66
C GLU A 120 -2.64 -7.65 -5.21
N ILE A 121 -3.49 -6.95 -4.45
CA ILE A 121 -4.05 -5.66 -4.84
C ILE A 121 -2.95 -4.64 -5.17
N GLN A 122 -1.90 -4.58 -4.34
CA GLN A 122 -0.75 -3.71 -4.61
C GLN A 122 -0.13 -3.99 -5.98
N VAL A 123 0.08 -5.26 -6.33
CA VAL A 123 0.65 -5.66 -7.62
C VAL A 123 -0.30 -5.33 -8.78
N GLN A 124 -1.61 -5.50 -8.62
CA GLN A 124 -2.57 -5.09 -9.65
C GLN A 124 -2.48 -3.59 -9.93
N LEU A 125 -2.39 -2.76 -8.89
CA LEU A 125 -2.22 -1.31 -9.06
C LEU A 125 -0.90 -0.95 -9.75
N TYR A 126 0.16 -1.74 -9.57
CA TYR A 126 1.40 -1.59 -10.34
C TYR A 126 1.20 -1.93 -11.81
N VAL A 127 0.46 -2.99 -12.14
CA VAL A 127 0.11 -3.34 -13.53
C VAL A 127 -0.57 -2.16 -14.21
N LEU A 128 -1.59 -1.57 -13.57
CA LEU A 128 -2.33 -0.44 -14.13
C LEU A 128 -1.43 0.77 -14.41
N VAL A 129 -0.59 1.16 -13.44
CA VAL A 129 0.32 2.30 -13.63
C VAL A 129 1.38 2.02 -14.69
N LEU A 130 1.92 0.81 -14.76
CA LEU A 130 2.87 0.43 -15.81
C LEU A 130 2.24 0.57 -17.19
N ARG A 131 1.07 -0.03 -17.40
CA ARG A 131 0.34 0.01 -18.68
C ARG A 131 -0.01 1.44 -19.08
N TYR A 132 -0.52 2.24 -18.14
CA TYR A 132 -0.80 3.66 -18.37
C TYR A 132 0.44 4.43 -18.86
N ASN A 133 1.62 4.10 -18.33
CA ASN A 133 2.90 4.70 -18.72
C ASN A 133 3.57 3.99 -19.92
N GLY A 134 2.82 3.25 -20.74
CA GLY A 134 3.31 2.64 -21.97
C GLY A 134 4.20 1.40 -21.76
N ARG A 135 4.17 0.80 -20.56
CA ARG A 135 4.94 -0.40 -20.23
C ARG A 135 4.01 -1.62 -20.19
N PRO A 136 4.07 -2.52 -21.18
CA PRO A 136 3.19 -3.68 -21.22
C PRO A 136 3.48 -4.62 -20.05
N VAL A 137 2.45 -5.26 -19.51
CA VAL A 137 2.63 -6.25 -18.43
C VAL A 137 1.81 -7.48 -18.76
N SER A 138 2.50 -8.58 -19.03
CA SER A 138 1.90 -9.89 -19.28
C SER A 138 2.13 -10.86 -18.12
N ARG A 139 3.01 -10.53 -17.17
CA ARG A 139 3.30 -11.37 -15.99
C ARG A 139 3.42 -10.54 -14.72
N ALA A 140 2.94 -11.10 -13.61
CA ALA A 140 3.08 -10.51 -12.30
C ALA A 140 3.44 -11.57 -11.27
N GLN A 141 4.29 -11.21 -10.31
CA GLN A 141 4.68 -12.11 -9.23
C GLN A 141 5.06 -11.33 -7.96
N ILE A 142 4.99 -12.01 -6.82
CA ILE A 142 5.48 -11.51 -5.54
C ILE A 142 6.56 -12.45 -5.03
N ALA A 143 7.72 -11.87 -4.71
CA ALA A 143 8.82 -12.61 -4.10
C ALA A 143 8.82 -12.36 -2.58
N TYR A 144 8.37 -13.37 -1.84
CA TYR A 144 8.37 -13.37 -0.38
C TYR A 144 9.71 -13.86 0.16
N LEU A 145 10.29 -13.09 1.08
CA LEU A 145 11.58 -13.35 1.71
C LEU A 145 11.39 -13.46 3.21
N LYS A 146 11.89 -14.56 3.80
CA LYS A 146 11.87 -14.73 5.26
C LYS A 146 12.94 -13.86 5.91
N ARG A 147 12.58 -13.12 6.96
CA ARG A 147 13.49 -12.35 7.81
C ARG A 147 14.11 -13.27 8.87
N GLY A 148 15.45 -13.26 8.96
CA GLY A 148 16.19 -13.97 10.00
C GLY A 148 16.16 -15.51 9.91
N GLY A 149 17.12 -16.15 10.60
CA GLY A 149 17.32 -17.61 10.53
C GLY A 149 17.77 -18.08 9.15
N ASP A 150 17.34 -19.28 8.75
CA ASP A 150 17.60 -19.81 7.40
C ASP A 150 16.89 -18.98 6.32
N PRO A 151 17.65 -18.33 5.42
CA PRO A 151 17.07 -17.50 4.37
C PRO A 151 16.25 -18.39 3.42
N ALA A 152 14.96 -18.11 3.36
CA ALA A 152 14.04 -18.80 2.46
C ALA A 152 13.32 -17.77 1.59
N ARG A 153 13.20 -18.10 0.30
CA ARG A 153 12.48 -17.33 -0.71
C ARG A 153 11.35 -18.16 -1.28
N GLN A 154 10.18 -17.56 -1.39
CA GLN A 154 9.06 -18.11 -2.12
C GLN A 154 8.55 -17.08 -3.12
N THR A 155 8.67 -17.37 -4.42
CA THR A 155 8.06 -16.56 -5.46
C THR A 155 6.69 -17.12 -5.78
N VAL A 156 5.68 -16.26 -5.80
CA VAL A 156 4.28 -16.64 -6.06
C VAL A 156 3.79 -15.86 -7.28
N PRO A 157 3.32 -16.54 -8.34
CA PRO A 157 2.72 -15.86 -9.48
C PRO A 157 1.40 -15.20 -9.04
N VAL A 158 1.13 -14.02 -9.58
CA VAL A 158 -0.10 -13.28 -9.35
C VAL A 158 -0.85 -13.22 -10.69
N PRO A 159 -2.07 -13.79 -10.78
CA PRO A 159 -2.91 -13.62 -11.95
C PRO A 159 -3.18 -12.14 -12.18
N ILE A 160 -2.98 -11.65 -13.40
CA ILE A 160 -3.34 -10.27 -13.74
C ILE A 160 -4.85 -10.22 -13.94
N TRP A 161 -5.51 -9.30 -13.24
CA TRP A 161 -6.96 -9.10 -13.35
C TRP A 161 -7.33 -8.42 -14.68
N ASP A 162 -8.62 -8.35 -14.95
CA ASP A 162 -9.12 -7.54 -16.06
C ASP A 162 -8.79 -6.05 -15.84
N GLU A 163 -8.48 -5.33 -16.91
CA GLU A 163 -8.04 -3.93 -16.80
C GLU A 163 -9.11 -3.02 -16.21
N GLU A 164 -10.39 -3.25 -16.54
CA GLU A 164 -11.51 -2.52 -15.98
C GLU A 164 -11.64 -2.79 -14.48
N GLU A 165 -11.46 -4.05 -14.06
CA GLU A 165 -11.50 -4.44 -12.64
C GLU A 165 -10.38 -3.75 -11.83
N ILE A 166 -9.16 -3.70 -12.37
CA ILE A 166 -8.04 -3.03 -11.71
C ILE A 166 -8.31 -1.53 -11.63
N TYR A 167 -8.80 -0.92 -12.71
CA TYR A 167 -9.12 0.50 -12.75
C TYR A 167 -10.21 0.87 -11.74
N LEU A 168 -11.32 0.12 -11.71
CA LEU A 168 -12.41 0.33 -10.76
C LEU A 168 -11.92 0.16 -9.32
N THR A 169 -11.10 -0.85 -9.04
CA THR A 169 -10.48 -1.04 -7.72
C THR A 169 -9.67 0.18 -7.31
N ALA A 170 -8.81 0.69 -8.19
CA ALA A 170 -8.00 1.87 -7.94
C ALA A 170 -8.87 3.13 -7.71
N TYR A 171 -9.91 3.29 -8.52
CA TYR A 171 -10.87 4.38 -8.43
C TYR A 171 -11.62 4.37 -7.08
N GLU A 172 -12.18 3.22 -6.67
CA GLU A 172 -12.86 3.08 -5.37
C GLU A 172 -11.91 3.36 -4.19
N LEU A 173 -10.66 2.90 -4.27
CA LEU A 173 -9.66 3.16 -3.23
C LEU A 173 -9.26 4.63 -3.12
N GLY A 174 -9.39 5.40 -4.20
CA GLY A 174 -9.10 6.83 -4.26
C GLY A 174 -10.29 7.72 -3.85
N LYS A 175 -11.54 7.24 -3.93
CA LYS A 175 -12.75 8.02 -3.63
C LYS A 175 -12.69 8.79 -2.30
N PRO A 176 -12.25 8.19 -1.17
CA PRO A 176 -12.23 8.92 0.10
C PRO A 176 -11.25 10.10 0.10
N MET A 177 -10.18 10.03 -0.70
CA MET A 177 -9.27 11.16 -0.89
C MET A 177 -9.90 12.23 -1.77
N ALA A 178 -10.60 11.84 -2.84
CA ALA A 178 -11.33 12.77 -3.70
C ALA A 178 -12.42 13.52 -2.91
N GLU A 179 -13.19 12.80 -2.10
CA GLU A 179 -14.20 13.40 -1.21
C GLU A 179 -13.59 14.43 -0.27
N TYR A 180 -12.47 14.09 0.37
CA TYR A 180 -11.76 15.04 1.23
C TYR A 180 -11.23 16.27 0.46
N LEU A 181 -10.65 16.08 -0.71
CA LEU A 181 -10.18 17.20 -1.55
C LEU A 181 -11.33 18.13 -1.94
N ARG A 182 -12.51 17.57 -2.20
CA ARG A 182 -13.72 18.30 -2.61
C ARG A 182 -14.38 19.04 -1.44
N SER A 183 -14.60 18.38 -0.31
CA SER A 183 -15.43 18.90 0.79
C SER A 183 -14.70 19.20 2.09
N GLY A 184 -13.42 18.82 2.20
CA GLY A 184 -12.67 18.84 3.46
C GLY A 184 -13.15 17.81 4.48
N THR A 185 -14.12 16.97 4.14
CA THR A 185 -14.70 15.98 5.06
C THR A 185 -13.78 14.77 5.15
N LEU A 186 -13.37 14.42 6.37
CA LEU A 186 -12.55 13.25 6.60
C LEU A 186 -13.39 11.96 6.51
N PRO A 187 -12.81 10.86 6.01
CA PRO A 187 -13.44 9.55 6.11
C PRO A 187 -13.70 9.19 7.59
N PRO A 188 -14.73 8.38 7.88
CA PRO A 188 -15.06 8.01 9.25
C PRO A 188 -13.90 7.27 9.91
N ALA A 189 -13.70 7.51 11.21
CA ALA A 189 -12.79 6.72 12.02
C ALA A 189 -13.33 5.29 12.20
N PHE A 190 -12.43 4.32 12.38
CA PHE A 190 -12.86 2.96 12.71
C PHE A 190 -13.57 2.92 14.06
N ALA A 191 -14.66 2.16 14.15
CA ALA A 191 -15.35 1.89 15.40
C ALA A 191 -14.42 1.13 16.36
N LYS A 192 -14.44 1.46 17.66
CA LYS A 192 -13.49 0.92 18.67
C LYS A 192 -13.55 -0.61 18.81
N ASP A 193 -14.69 -1.20 18.54
CA ASP A 193 -14.97 -2.63 18.59
C ASP A 193 -14.65 -3.35 17.27
N SER A 194 -14.37 -2.62 16.18
CA SER A 194 -14.02 -3.22 14.89
C SER A 194 -12.67 -3.96 14.92
N PRO A 195 -12.54 -5.08 14.18
CA PRO A 195 -11.25 -5.74 13.95
C PRO A 195 -10.18 -4.80 13.38
N GLU A 196 -10.58 -3.87 12.52
CA GLU A 196 -9.72 -2.90 11.85
C GLU A 196 -9.12 -1.92 12.84
N TYR A 197 -9.89 -1.44 13.81
CA TYR A 197 -9.40 -0.55 14.86
C TYR A 197 -8.21 -1.19 15.61
N LYS A 198 -8.35 -2.43 16.07
CA LYS A 198 -7.28 -3.14 16.79
C LYS A 198 -6.04 -3.35 15.92
N ARG A 199 -6.24 -3.61 14.62
CA ARG A 199 -5.15 -3.90 13.67
C ARG A 199 -4.41 -2.64 13.23
N GLN A 200 -5.13 -1.54 12.99
CA GLN A 200 -4.58 -0.36 12.31
C GLN A 200 -4.37 0.83 13.25
N CYS A 201 -5.23 1.03 14.25
CA CYS A 201 -5.11 2.18 15.16
C CYS A 201 -3.99 2.02 16.19
N THR A 202 -3.67 0.79 16.62
CA THR A 202 -2.66 0.50 17.66
C THR A 202 -1.27 1.08 17.35
N TYR A 203 -0.91 1.15 16.08
CA TYR A 203 0.37 1.68 15.61
C TYR A 203 0.20 2.89 14.69
N CYS A 204 -0.96 3.55 14.75
CA CYS A 204 -1.25 4.70 13.90
C CYS A 204 -0.51 5.95 14.45
N PRO A 205 0.38 6.58 13.67
CA PRO A 205 1.15 7.72 14.13
C PRO A 205 0.32 9.00 14.29
N VAL A 206 -0.87 9.04 13.69
CA VAL A 206 -1.85 10.14 13.81
C VAL A 206 -3.02 9.78 14.73
N PHE A 207 -2.86 8.77 15.59
CA PHE A 207 -3.95 8.24 16.42
C PHE A 207 -4.56 9.31 17.33
N ASP A 208 -3.74 10.08 18.05
CA ASP A 208 -4.24 11.10 18.98
C ASP A 208 -5.00 12.21 18.25
N ALA A 209 -4.43 12.76 17.19
CA ALA A 209 -5.10 13.74 16.34
C ALA A 209 -6.42 13.21 15.74
N CYS A 210 -6.42 11.96 15.25
CA CYS A 210 -7.61 11.31 14.72
C CYS A 210 -8.72 11.20 15.78
N ARG A 211 -8.36 10.81 17.02
CA ARG A 211 -9.30 10.67 18.15
C ARG A 211 -9.89 12.02 18.56
N GLU A 212 -9.06 13.06 18.62
CA GLU A 212 -9.51 14.42 18.96
C GLU A 212 -10.50 14.95 17.94
N LEU A 213 -10.18 14.85 16.64
CA LEU A 213 -11.07 15.25 15.56
C LEU A 213 -12.40 14.47 15.58
N ALA A 214 -12.32 13.14 15.78
CA ALA A 214 -13.52 12.30 15.88
C ALA A 214 -14.40 12.66 17.09
N ALA A 215 -13.80 13.07 18.22
CA ALA A 215 -14.56 13.54 19.39
C ALA A 215 -15.28 14.87 19.14
N ASN A 216 -14.77 15.68 18.20
CA ASN A 216 -15.36 16.96 17.79
C ASN A 216 -16.38 16.81 16.64
N GLY A 217 -16.64 15.58 16.17
CA GLY A 217 -17.59 15.31 15.09
C GLY A 217 -17.01 15.41 13.68
N GLU A 218 -15.68 15.44 13.54
CA GLU A 218 -14.96 15.45 12.26
C GLU A 218 -14.41 14.08 11.85
#